data_AF-A0A2V6BRF2-F1
#
_entry.id   AF-A0A2V6BRF2-F1
#
_cell.length_a   1.000
_cell.length_b   1.000
_cell.length_c   1.000
_cell.angle_alpha   90.00
_cell.angle_beta   90.00
_cell.angle_gamma   90.00
#
_symmetry.space_group_name_H-M   'P 1'
#
loop_
_entity.id
_entity.type
_entity.pdbx_description
1 polymer ?
#
loop_
_entity_poly.entity_id
_entity_poly.type
_entity_poly.pdbx_seq_one_letter_code
_entity_poly.pdbx_strand_id
1 'polypeptide(L)'
;MDANNLTGMADYLVEEVGKLARAGATFGLISANTLHVVFEEVAAKSAIPLISIVDATCAASKARKLKRLALFGTRYTMQGTFYPKVFSREGIELLLPDPEDQTYIHDKYLNELIPGNFLAETRDGLLAVIDRMKARHDIHGVILAGTELPLILRNSEHNGIPLLDTTKIHCEAAVTEMLC
;
A
#
# COMPACT_ATOMS: atom_id res chain seq x y z
N MET A 1 15.45 14.04 11.11
CA MET A 1 14.02 14.36 11.19
C MET A 1 13.44 13.50 12.29
N ASP A 2 12.90 14.10 13.35
CA ASP A 2 12.26 13.34 14.42
C ASP A 2 11.03 12.61 13.88
N ALA A 3 10.81 11.37 14.32
CA ALA A 3 9.76 10.47 13.82
C ALA A 3 8.31 10.99 13.98
N ASN A 4 8.12 12.17 14.56
CA ASN A 4 6.81 12.78 14.83
C ASN A 4 6.60 14.15 14.18
N ASN A 5 7.53 14.64 13.34
CA ASN A 5 7.37 15.91 12.65
C ASN A 5 6.68 15.74 11.29
N LEU A 6 5.38 15.43 11.30
CA LEU A 6 4.59 15.25 10.09
C LEU A 6 4.53 16.51 9.23
N THR A 7 4.40 17.70 9.84
CA THR A 7 4.38 18.97 9.12
C THR A 7 5.71 19.23 8.42
N GLY A 8 6.85 19.05 9.10
CA GLY A 8 8.17 19.20 8.48
C GLY A 8 8.42 18.17 7.37
N MET A 9 7.87 16.96 7.49
CA MET A 9 7.90 15.95 6.43
C MET A 9 7.07 16.39 5.22
N ALA A 10 5.86 16.93 5.44
CA ALA A 10 5.02 17.45 4.36
C ALA A 10 5.69 18.62 3.64
N ASP A 11 6.22 19.59 4.39
CA ASP A 11 6.89 20.76 3.81
C ASP A 11 8.14 20.36 3.00
N TYR A 12 8.92 19.40 3.49
CA TYR A 12 10.04 18.83 2.74
C TYR A 12 9.57 18.21 1.41
N LEU A 13 8.53 17.38 1.45
CA LEU A 13 8.00 16.74 0.24
C LEU A 13 7.44 17.75 -0.75
N VAL A 14 6.77 18.82 -0.28
CA VAL A 14 6.28 19.91 -1.13
C VAL A 14 7.44 20.62 -1.83
N GLU A 15 8.54 20.88 -1.13
CA GLU A 15 9.74 21.47 -1.73
C GLU A 15 10.33 20.58 -2.84
N GLU A 16 10.45 19.28 -2.58
CA GLU A 16 10.98 18.31 -3.55
C GLU A 16 10.06 18.18 -4.78
N VAL A 17 8.75 18.13 -4.59
CA VAL A 17 7.80 18.15 -5.70
C VAL A 17 7.91 19.46 -6.50
N GLY A 18 8.13 20.59 -5.83
CA GLY A 18 8.39 21.87 -6.49
C GLY A 18 9.65 21.85 -7.37
N LYS A 19 10.70 21.10 -6.99
CA LYS A 19 11.90 20.90 -7.83
C LYS A 19 11.55 20.11 -9.09
N LEU A 20 10.76 19.05 -8.96
CA LEU A 20 10.30 18.24 -10.10
C LEU A 20 9.44 19.07 -11.07
N ALA A 21 8.51 19.87 -10.56
CA ALA A 21 7.70 20.77 -11.37
C ALA A 21 8.55 21.77 -12.17
N ARG A 22 9.57 22.39 -11.53
CA ARG A 22 10.51 23.28 -12.20
C ARG A 22 11.38 22.57 -13.25
N ALA A 23 11.59 21.27 -13.09
CA ALA A 23 12.28 20.45 -14.08
C ALA A 23 11.38 20.02 -15.26
N GLY A 24 10.10 20.40 -15.26
CA GLY A 24 9.14 20.14 -16.34
C GLY A 24 8.23 18.93 -16.12
N ALA A 25 8.23 18.32 -14.93
CA ALA A 25 7.26 17.30 -14.60
C ALA A 25 5.83 17.89 -14.61
N THR A 26 4.88 17.17 -15.18
CA THR A 26 3.46 17.58 -15.27
C THR A 26 2.57 16.90 -14.23
N PHE A 27 3.03 15.81 -13.62
CA PHE A 27 2.45 15.15 -12.46
C PHE A 27 3.55 14.40 -11.68
N GLY A 28 3.26 13.96 -10.46
CA GLY A 28 4.21 13.27 -9.58
C GLY A 28 3.65 12.06 -8.86
N LEU A 29 4.53 11.21 -8.36
CA LEU A 29 4.20 10.05 -7.52
C LEU A 29 5.01 10.12 -6.23
N ILE A 30 4.40 9.74 -5.10
CA ILE A 30 5.14 9.38 -3.89
C ILE A 30 5.25 7.86 -3.89
N SER A 31 6.41 7.31 -4.28
CA SER A 31 6.63 5.87 -4.42
C SER A 31 6.95 5.18 -3.08
N ALA A 32 6.18 5.49 -2.03
CA ALA A 32 6.37 4.93 -0.68
C ALA A 32 5.06 4.98 0.11
N ASN A 33 4.61 3.84 0.64
CA ASN A 33 3.33 3.74 1.39
C ASN A 33 3.29 4.63 2.64
N THR A 34 4.33 4.61 3.47
CA THR A 34 4.37 5.30 4.78
C THR A 34 4.18 6.81 4.63
N LEU A 35 4.74 7.41 3.57
CA LEU A 35 4.64 8.85 3.32
C LEU A 35 3.22 9.28 2.99
N HIS A 36 2.29 8.35 2.68
CA HIS A 36 0.90 8.70 2.43
C HIS A 36 0.14 9.20 3.66
N VAL A 37 0.72 9.06 4.86
CA VAL A 37 0.19 9.70 6.08
C VAL A 37 0.06 11.22 5.95
N VAL A 38 0.92 11.87 5.15
CA VAL A 38 0.86 13.32 4.84
C VAL A 38 0.42 13.62 3.41
N PHE A 39 -0.06 12.62 2.65
CA PHE A 39 -0.34 12.79 1.22
C PHE A 39 -1.30 13.94 0.94
N GLU A 40 -2.41 14.03 1.68
CA GLU A 40 -3.41 15.08 1.46
C GLU A 40 -2.83 16.48 1.68
N GLU A 41 -1.94 16.65 2.66
CA GLU A 41 -1.28 17.94 2.91
C GLU A 41 -0.31 18.30 1.79
N VAL A 42 0.50 17.34 1.34
CA VAL A 42 1.44 17.54 0.22
C VAL A 42 0.68 17.83 -1.07
N ALA A 43 -0.35 17.05 -1.39
CA ALA A 43 -1.14 17.22 -2.60
C ALA A 43 -1.84 18.58 -2.65
N ALA A 44 -2.37 19.08 -1.52
CA ALA A 44 -3.03 20.38 -1.46
C ALA A 44 -2.07 21.56 -1.72
N LYS A 45 -0.79 21.41 -1.40
CA LYS A 45 0.27 22.42 -1.58
C LYS A 45 1.12 22.19 -2.85
N SER A 46 0.91 21.08 -3.54
CA SER A 46 1.75 20.64 -4.66
C SER A 46 1.60 21.57 -5.88
N ALA A 47 2.71 21.84 -6.55
CA ALA A 47 2.73 22.60 -7.80
C ALA A 47 2.20 21.79 -9.02
N ILE A 48 2.11 20.47 -8.90
CA ILE A 48 1.64 19.53 -9.92
C ILE A 48 0.71 18.46 -9.32
N PRO A 49 -0.22 17.88 -10.09
CA PRO A 49 -1.04 16.75 -9.63
C PRO A 49 -0.18 15.60 -9.10
N LEU A 50 -0.64 14.96 -8.01
CA LEU A 50 0.04 13.80 -7.43
C LEU A 50 -0.85 12.55 -7.50
N ILE A 51 -0.28 11.44 -7.95
CA ILE A 51 -0.94 10.14 -7.98
C ILE A 51 -0.63 9.39 -6.68
N SER A 52 -1.68 9.10 -5.91
CA SER A 52 -1.61 8.33 -4.66
C SER A 52 -1.62 6.83 -4.93
N ILE A 53 -0.71 6.09 -4.28
CA ILE A 53 -0.72 4.61 -4.29
C ILE A 53 -2.00 4.07 -3.64
N VAL A 54 -2.50 4.76 -2.61
CA VAL A 54 -3.69 4.36 -1.86
C VAL A 54 -4.94 4.56 -2.72
N ASP A 55 -5.07 5.71 -3.39
CA ASP A 55 -6.22 5.99 -4.25
C ASP A 55 -6.22 5.07 -5.47
N ALA A 56 -5.05 4.84 -6.09
CA ALA A 56 -4.91 3.89 -7.19
C ALA A 56 -5.30 2.47 -6.79
N THR A 57 -4.86 2.01 -5.61
CA THR A 57 -5.22 0.69 -5.07
C THR A 57 -6.72 0.61 -4.74
N CYS A 58 -7.30 1.67 -4.20
CA CYS A 58 -8.75 1.76 -3.93
C CYS A 58 -9.56 1.69 -5.23
N ALA A 59 -9.16 2.44 -6.26
CA ALA A 59 -9.78 2.42 -7.57
C ALA A 59 -9.70 1.04 -8.23
N ALA A 60 -8.54 0.37 -8.16
CA ALA A 60 -8.37 -1.00 -8.65
C ALA A 60 -9.25 -2.00 -7.90
N SER A 61 -9.37 -1.84 -6.58
CA SER A 61 -10.24 -2.66 -5.73
C SER A 61 -11.71 -2.49 -6.10
N LYS A 62 -12.15 -1.24 -6.31
CA LYS A 62 -13.51 -0.89 -6.74
C LYS A 62 -13.83 -1.43 -8.12
N ALA A 63 -12.92 -1.31 -9.08
CA ALA A 63 -13.08 -1.85 -10.44
C ALA A 63 -13.31 -3.38 -10.43
N ARG A 64 -12.67 -4.08 -9.50
CA ARG A 64 -12.85 -5.52 -9.26
C ARG A 64 -14.04 -5.87 -8.37
N LYS A 65 -14.84 -4.87 -7.95
CA LYS A 65 -16.02 -5.01 -7.07
C LYS A 65 -15.71 -5.66 -5.72
N LEU A 66 -14.48 -5.51 -5.21
CA LEU A 66 -14.06 -6.05 -3.92
C LEU A 66 -14.64 -5.20 -2.78
N LYS A 67 -15.10 -5.85 -1.70
CA LYS A 67 -15.79 -5.17 -0.60
C LYS A 67 -15.12 -5.31 0.76
N ARG A 68 -14.46 -6.43 1.02
CA ARG A 68 -13.65 -6.66 2.22
C ARG A 68 -12.26 -7.09 1.82
N LEU A 69 -11.25 -6.37 2.27
CA LEU A 69 -9.86 -6.62 1.88
C LEU A 69 -8.98 -6.73 3.11
N ALA A 70 -8.04 -7.67 3.11
CA ALA A 70 -6.95 -7.67 4.07
C ALA A 70 -5.86 -6.68 3.66
N LEU A 71 -5.19 -6.04 4.61
CA LEU A 71 -4.02 -5.19 4.36
C LEU A 71 -2.77 -5.84 4.94
N PHE A 72 -1.82 -6.22 4.09
CA PHE A 72 -0.51 -6.75 4.49
C PHE A 72 0.55 -5.68 4.24
N GLY A 73 1.46 -5.51 5.20
CA GLY A 73 2.54 -4.54 5.10
C GLY A 73 3.31 -4.49 6.42
N THR A 74 4.12 -3.45 6.61
CA THR A 74 4.70 -3.18 7.93
C THR A 74 3.61 -2.90 8.96
N ARG A 75 3.91 -3.05 10.25
CA ARG A 75 2.99 -2.66 11.34
C ARG A 75 2.50 -1.21 11.17
N TYR A 76 3.39 -0.30 10.76
CA TYR A 76 3.03 1.10 10.51
C TYR A 76 1.98 1.23 9.41
N THR A 77 2.14 0.48 8.30
CA THR A 77 1.17 0.48 7.20
C THR A 77 -0.16 -0.12 7.62
N MET A 78 -0.14 -1.29 8.31
CA MET A 78 -1.35 -1.99 8.72
C MET A 78 -2.14 -1.21 9.77
N GLN A 79 -1.47 -0.54 10.71
CA GLN A 79 -2.12 0.23 11.77
C GLN A 79 -2.31 1.72 11.42
N GLY A 80 -1.83 2.12 10.25
CA GLY A 80 -1.94 3.49 9.75
C GLY A 80 -3.37 3.84 9.35
N THR A 81 -3.70 5.13 9.42
CA THR A 81 -5.05 5.63 9.11
C THR A 81 -5.25 5.96 7.62
N PHE A 82 -4.17 6.06 6.84
CA PHE A 82 -4.19 6.55 5.46
C PHE A 82 -4.87 5.60 4.47
N TYR A 83 -4.67 4.27 4.60
CA TYR A 83 -5.43 3.28 3.82
C TYR A 83 -6.93 3.25 4.20
N PRO A 84 -7.31 3.06 5.49
CA PRO A 84 -8.71 3.02 5.89
C PRO A 84 -9.50 4.29 5.54
N LYS A 85 -8.88 5.46 5.64
CA LYS A 85 -9.51 6.75 5.31
C LYS A 85 -9.96 6.85 3.86
N VAL A 86 -9.17 6.33 2.92
CA VAL A 86 -9.50 6.32 1.49
C VAL A 86 -10.54 5.24 1.17
N PHE A 87 -10.33 4.02 1.69
CA PHE A 87 -11.18 2.88 1.35
C PHE A 87 -12.60 2.99 1.91
N SER A 88 -12.76 3.54 3.12
CA SER A 88 -14.07 3.75 3.74
C SER A 88 -14.97 4.71 2.95
N ARG A 89 -14.40 5.73 2.29
CA ARG A 89 -15.14 6.66 1.41
C ARG A 89 -15.78 5.94 0.22
N GLU A 90 -15.17 4.84 -0.23
CA GLU A 90 -15.64 4.02 -1.36
C GLU A 90 -16.49 2.81 -0.92
N GLY A 91 -16.79 2.71 0.38
CA GLY A 91 -17.55 1.59 0.94
C GLY A 91 -16.82 0.26 0.83
N ILE A 92 -15.49 0.28 0.91
CA ILE A 92 -14.62 -0.91 0.98
C ILE A 92 -14.07 -1.01 2.40
N GLU A 93 -14.35 -2.14 3.05
CA GLU A 93 -13.89 -2.43 4.40
C GLU A 93 -12.47 -3.01 4.35
N LEU A 94 -11.55 -2.39 5.09
CA LEU A 94 -10.21 -2.94 5.31
C LEU A 94 -10.18 -3.67 6.64
N LEU A 95 -9.82 -4.95 6.58
CA LEU A 95 -9.68 -5.83 7.72
C LEU A 95 -8.20 -6.04 8.00
N LEU A 96 -7.82 -5.90 9.26
CA LEU A 96 -6.47 -6.19 9.69
C LEU A 96 -6.37 -7.67 10.09
N PRO A 97 -5.22 -8.32 9.85
CA PRO A 97 -4.92 -9.60 10.50
C PRO A 97 -5.02 -9.47 12.03
N ASP A 98 -5.19 -10.58 12.73
CA ASP A 98 -5.15 -10.57 14.19
C ASP A 98 -3.77 -10.12 14.72
N PRO A 99 -3.64 -9.65 15.98
CA PRO A 99 -2.39 -9.06 16.48
C PRO A 99 -1.15 -9.95 16.35
N GLU A 100 -1.32 -11.27 16.52
CA GLU A 100 -0.24 -12.25 16.32
C GLU A 100 0.19 -12.31 14.85
N ASP A 101 -0.76 -12.30 13.93
CA ASP A 101 -0.52 -12.33 12.48
C ASP A 101 0.08 -11.01 11.98
N GLN A 102 -0.34 -9.86 12.52
CA GLN A 102 0.31 -8.58 12.23
C GLN A 102 1.78 -8.57 12.69
N THR A 103 2.06 -9.15 13.85
CA THR A 103 3.44 -9.25 14.38
C THR A 103 4.26 -10.17 13.50
N TYR A 104 3.73 -11.35 13.15
CA TYR A 104 4.37 -12.27 12.22
C TYR A 104 4.69 -11.60 10.87
N ILE A 105 3.70 -10.96 10.22
CA ILE A 105 3.90 -10.28 8.94
C ILE A 105 4.98 -9.21 9.06
N HIS A 106 4.93 -8.38 10.10
CA HIS A 106 5.91 -7.32 10.31
C HIS A 106 7.34 -7.86 10.52
N ASP A 107 7.49 -8.88 11.37
CA ASP A 107 8.80 -9.44 11.70
C ASP A 107 9.41 -10.14 10.49
N LYS A 108 8.60 -10.87 9.72
CA LYS A 108 9.04 -11.48 8.45
C LYS A 108 9.40 -10.42 7.43
N TYR A 109 8.60 -9.36 7.31
CA TYR A 109 8.87 -8.26 6.41
C TYR A 109 10.23 -7.60 6.72
N LEU A 110 10.49 -7.24 7.97
CA LEU A 110 11.71 -6.54 8.36
C LEU A 110 12.95 -7.43 8.41
N ASN A 111 12.84 -8.64 8.96
CA ASN A 111 14.01 -9.47 9.25
C ASN A 111 14.35 -10.45 8.13
N GLU A 112 13.42 -10.72 7.22
CA GLU A 112 13.64 -11.66 6.11
C GLU A 112 13.45 -10.99 4.75
N LEU A 113 12.29 -10.39 4.50
CA LEU A 113 11.97 -9.88 3.16
C LEU A 113 12.84 -8.69 2.76
N ILE A 114 13.03 -7.69 3.64
CA ILE A 114 13.90 -6.52 3.37
C ILE A 114 15.35 -6.94 3.11
N PRO A 115 15.96 -7.85 3.90
CA PRO A 115 17.29 -8.39 3.58
C PRO A 115 17.37 -9.26 2.32
N GLY A 116 16.23 -9.59 1.68
CA GLY A 116 16.17 -10.43 0.48
C GLY A 116 16.10 -11.94 0.75
N ASN A 117 15.80 -12.35 1.98
CA ASN A 117 15.65 -13.75 2.37
C ASN A 117 14.21 -14.22 2.13
N PHE A 118 13.97 -14.89 1.00
CA PHE A 118 12.64 -15.39 0.61
C PHE A 118 12.51 -16.89 0.92
N LEU A 119 12.07 -17.20 2.14
CA LEU A 119 11.93 -18.58 2.63
C LEU A 119 10.57 -19.19 2.27
N ALA A 120 10.55 -20.49 1.95
CA ALA A 120 9.31 -21.21 1.64
C ALA A 120 8.36 -21.23 2.84
N GLU A 121 8.89 -21.40 4.05
CA GLU A 121 8.14 -21.41 5.30
C GLU A 121 7.50 -20.05 5.58
N THR A 122 8.17 -18.97 5.21
CA THR A 122 7.64 -17.61 5.35
C THR A 122 6.53 -17.35 4.34
N ARG A 123 6.70 -17.83 3.10
CA ARG A 123 5.63 -17.80 2.10
C ARG A 123 4.41 -18.55 2.60
N ASP A 124 4.58 -19.77 3.07
CA ASP A 124 3.48 -20.63 3.50
C ASP A 124 2.79 -20.06 4.75
N GLY A 125 3.55 -19.46 5.67
CA GLY A 125 2.98 -18.75 6.82
C GLY A 125 2.14 -17.53 6.42
N LEU A 126 2.61 -16.71 5.48
CA LEU A 126 1.83 -15.58 4.94
C LEU A 126 0.54 -16.06 4.26
N LEU A 127 0.60 -17.13 3.46
CA LEU A 127 -0.59 -17.74 2.84
C LEU A 127 -1.57 -18.29 3.88
N ALA A 128 -1.06 -18.89 4.97
CA ALA A 128 -1.90 -19.36 6.06
C ALA A 128 -2.62 -18.22 6.79
N VAL A 129 -2.03 -17.02 6.88
CA VAL A 129 -2.73 -15.83 7.38
C VAL A 129 -3.91 -15.48 6.45
N ILE A 130 -3.69 -15.49 5.14
CA ILE A 130 -4.74 -15.23 4.14
C ILE A 130 -5.89 -16.23 4.30
N ASP A 131 -5.58 -17.52 4.43
CA ASP A 131 -6.58 -18.57 4.62
C ASP A 131 -7.38 -18.41 5.92
N ARG A 132 -6.71 -18.04 7.03
CA ARG A 132 -7.39 -17.72 8.30
C ARG A 132 -8.32 -16.52 8.16
N MET A 133 -7.85 -15.44 7.54
CA MET A 133 -8.66 -14.24 7.34
C MET A 133 -9.86 -14.51 6.42
N LYS A 134 -9.68 -15.32 5.36
CA LYS A 134 -10.77 -15.78 4.51
C LYS A 134 -11.81 -16.56 5.30
N ALA A 135 -11.37 -17.53 6.11
CA ALA A 135 -12.28 -18.36 6.89
C ALA A 135 -13.04 -17.56 7.97
N ARG A 136 -12.40 -16.58 8.61
CA ARG A 136 -13.00 -15.81 9.72
C ARG A 136 -13.82 -14.60 9.27
N HIS A 137 -13.36 -13.90 8.24
CA HIS A 137 -13.92 -12.60 7.87
C HIS A 137 -14.42 -12.53 6.42
N ASP A 138 -14.29 -13.62 5.66
CA ASP A 138 -14.72 -13.71 4.26
C ASP A 138 -14.17 -12.55 3.42
N ILE A 139 -12.85 -12.35 3.52
CA ILE A 139 -12.12 -11.38 2.71
C ILE A 139 -12.22 -11.74 1.22
N HIS A 140 -12.25 -10.72 0.37
CA HIS A 140 -12.39 -10.84 -1.08
C HIS A 140 -11.09 -10.51 -1.82
N GLY A 141 -10.03 -10.13 -1.10
CA GLY A 141 -8.72 -9.79 -1.66
C GLY A 141 -7.73 -9.40 -0.57
N VAL A 142 -6.46 -9.36 -0.93
CA VAL A 142 -5.36 -8.96 -0.03
C VAL A 142 -4.55 -7.86 -0.71
N ILE A 143 -4.40 -6.72 -0.04
CA ILE A 143 -3.51 -5.64 -0.47
C ILE A 143 -2.10 -5.95 0.02
N LEU A 144 -1.14 -6.01 -0.91
CA LEU A 144 0.27 -6.19 -0.62
C LEU A 144 0.96 -4.82 -0.59
N ALA A 145 0.86 -4.13 0.54
CA ALA A 145 1.37 -2.77 0.73
C ALA A 145 2.85 -2.76 1.15
N GLY A 146 3.70 -3.20 0.22
CA GLY A 146 5.15 -3.24 0.36
C GLY A 146 5.82 -3.92 -0.83
N THR A 147 7.01 -3.46 -1.24
CA THR A 147 7.69 -3.93 -2.47
C THR A 147 8.13 -5.39 -2.40
N GLU A 148 8.41 -5.90 -1.21
CA GLU A 148 8.92 -7.26 -1.03
C GLU A 148 7.81 -8.32 -0.97
N LEU A 149 6.58 -7.93 -0.60
CA LEU A 149 5.44 -8.87 -0.48
C LEU A 149 5.07 -9.53 -1.81
N PRO A 150 4.99 -8.81 -2.95
CA PRO A 150 4.80 -9.42 -4.26
C PRO A 150 5.96 -10.35 -4.70
N LEU A 151 7.17 -10.18 -4.14
CA LEU A 151 8.32 -11.02 -4.50
C LEU A 151 8.24 -12.42 -3.87
N ILE A 152 7.59 -12.54 -2.70
CA ILE A 152 7.34 -13.82 -2.02
C ILE A 152 5.97 -14.41 -2.38
N LEU A 153 4.94 -13.57 -2.52
CA LEU A 153 3.58 -13.94 -2.93
C LEU A 153 3.38 -13.67 -4.43
N ARG A 154 4.11 -14.39 -5.29
CA ARG A 154 4.21 -14.10 -6.73
C ARG A 154 2.95 -14.36 -7.54
N ASN A 155 2.02 -15.15 -7.02
CA ASN A 155 0.79 -15.48 -7.73
C ASN A 155 -0.16 -14.27 -7.72
N SER A 156 -0.96 -14.10 -8.77
CA SER A 156 -2.00 -13.05 -8.79
C SER A 156 -3.14 -13.32 -7.81
N GLU A 157 -3.27 -14.55 -7.33
CA GLU A 157 -4.28 -14.99 -6.37
C GLU A 157 -3.79 -16.18 -5.53
N HIS A 158 -4.45 -16.39 -4.39
CA HIS A 158 -4.32 -17.58 -3.55
C HIS A 158 -5.70 -18.09 -3.17
N ASN A 159 -6.02 -19.36 -3.48
CA ASN A 159 -7.32 -19.97 -3.18
C ASN A 159 -8.53 -19.10 -3.62
N GLY A 160 -8.46 -18.49 -4.81
CA GLY A 160 -9.47 -17.59 -5.35
C GLY A 160 -9.54 -16.20 -4.70
N ILE A 161 -8.58 -15.85 -3.83
CA ILE A 161 -8.43 -14.52 -3.26
C ILE A 161 -7.37 -13.74 -4.06
N PRO A 162 -7.74 -12.67 -4.79
CA PRO A 162 -6.78 -11.87 -5.53
C PRO A 162 -5.78 -11.17 -4.61
N LEU A 163 -4.52 -11.14 -5.02
CA LEU A 163 -3.43 -10.42 -4.37
C LEU A 163 -3.15 -9.12 -5.15
N LEU A 164 -3.30 -7.99 -4.48
CA LEU A 164 -3.19 -6.65 -5.06
C LEU A 164 -1.81 -6.08 -4.75
N ASP A 165 -0.90 -6.18 -5.70
CA ASP A 165 0.40 -5.50 -5.66
C ASP A 165 0.20 -3.99 -5.84
N THR A 166 0.36 -3.25 -4.74
CA THR A 166 0.17 -1.79 -4.74
C THR A 166 1.20 -1.07 -5.60
N THR A 167 2.42 -1.61 -5.71
CA THR A 167 3.49 -1.02 -6.53
C THR A 167 3.14 -1.13 -7.99
N LYS A 168 2.75 -2.32 -8.43
CA LYS A 168 2.31 -2.54 -9.82
C LYS A 168 1.10 -1.67 -10.18
N ILE A 169 0.09 -1.62 -9.31
CA ILE A 169 -1.10 -0.78 -9.51
C ILE A 169 -0.72 0.72 -9.60
N HIS A 170 0.22 1.18 -8.78
CA HIS A 170 0.69 2.57 -8.81
C HIS A 170 1.40 2.92 -10.12
N CYS A 171 2.26 2.02 -10.60
CA CYS A 171 2.93 2.16 -11.89
C CYS A 171 1.92 2.15 -13.05
N GLU A 172 0.93 1.25 -13.04
CA GLU A 172 -0.12 1.21 -14.06
C GLU A 172 -0.94 2.51 -14.10
N ALA A 173 -1.25 3.10 -12.94
CA ALA A 173 -1.91 4.39 -12.86
C ALA A 173 -1.05 5.52 -13.46
N ALA A 174 0.26 5.53 -13.16
CA ALA A 174 1.19 6.50 -13.74
C ALA A 174 1.31 6.37 -15.26
N VAL A 175 1.47 5.15 -15.78
CA VAL A 175 1.55 4.92 -17.23
C VAL A 175 0.25 5.33 -17.91
N THR A 176 -0.90 5.07 -17.28
CA THR A 176 -2.20 5.52 -17.81
C THR A 176 -2.24 7.04 -17.91
N GLU A 177 -1.85 7.76 -16.85
CA GLU A 177 -1.77 9.24 -16.87
C GLU A 177 -0.81 9.77 -17.94
N MET A 178 0.32 9.10 -18.19
CA MET A 178 1.27 9.51 -19.24
C MET A 178 0.72 9.39 -20.66
N LEU A 179 -0.28 8.53 -20.87
CA LEU A 179 -0.82 8.20 -22.19
C LEU A 179 -2.15 8.90 -22.50
N CYS A 180 -2.75 9.58 -21.51
CA CYS A 180 -3.95 10.40 -21.67
C CYS A 180 -3.62 11.83 -22.13
#